data_AF-A0A7J9H3I7-F1
#
_entry.id   AF-A0A7J9H3I7-F1
#
_cell.length_a   1.000
_cell.length_b   1.000
_cell.length_c   1.000
_cell.angle_alpha   90.00
_cell.angle_beta   90.00
_cell.angle_gamma   90.00
#
_symmetry.space_group_name_H-M   'P 1'
#
loop_
_entity.id
_entity.type
_entity.pdbx_description
1 polymer ?
#
loop_
_entity_poly.entity_id
_entity_poly.type
_entity_poly.pdbx_seq_one_letter_code
_entity_poly.pdbx_strand_id
1 'polypeptide(L)'
;MGFRFAQGLVLLQAIACVVEVSLANKGWDSHTYPYNHSSAPKRVTVGGSQHWQFGVNYTDWSLKTAPFYFNDTLVFKYDPPSNTTFPHSVSLLPNLRSFLNCDLKKAKLIANQTQGGGNGFEFVLKKKNKKKPYYFVCGERNGFHCKVGIMKFAVAPLLRPRPF
;
A
#
# COMPACT_ATOMS: atom_id res chain seq x y z
N MET A 1 68.83 32.77 13.37
CA MET A 1 69.31 31.36 13.43
C MET A 1 68.09 30.47 13.23
N GLY A 2 68.07 29.37 12.48
CA GLY A 2 69.06 28.78 11.57
C GLY A 2 68.42 27.55 10.90
N PHE A 3 68.63 27.32 9.61
CA PHE A 3 68.00 26.24 8.84
C PHE A 3 68.49 24.85 9.24
N ARG A 4 67.65 23.81 9.04
CA ARG A 4 68.06 22.58 8.34
C ARG A 4 66.96 22.06 7.40
N PHE A 5 67.34 21.99 6.11
CA PHE A 5 66.71 21.20 5.04
C PHE A 5 67.00 19.69 5.28
N ALA A 6 66.46 18.67 4.61
CA ALA A 6 65.51 18.48 3.49
C ALA A 6 64.71 17.17 3.79
N GLN A 7 63.91 16.48 2.95
CA GLN A 7 63.58 16.45 1.51
C GLN A 7 62.06 16.20 1.36
N GLY A 8 61.41 16.17 0.18
CA GLY A 8 61.89 16.36 -1.20
C GLY A 8 60.73 16.79 -2.12
N LEU A 9 61.08 17.33 -3.28
CA LEU A 9 60.15 17.96 -4.22
C LEU A 9 59.77 16.97 -5.34
N VAL A 10 58.47 16.75 -5.58
CA VAL A 10 57.97 16.35 -6.91
C VAL A 10 56.82 17.26 -7.27
N LEU A 11 57.03 18.02 -8.34
CA LEU A 11 56.11 19.00 -8.89
C LEU A 11 55.25 18.32 -9.97
N LEU A 12 53.96 18.68 -10.10
CA LEU A 12 53.35 19.18 -11.34
C LEU A 12 51.83 19.43 -11.17
N GLN A 13 51.27 20.28 -12.03
CA GLN A 13 50.01 21.01 -11.84
C GLN A 13 48.93 20.66 -12.87
N ALA A 14 47.72 21.23 -12.64
CA ALA A 14 46.57 21.31 -13.56
C ALA A 14 45.82 19.97 -13.74
N ILE A 15 44.52 19.94 -14.03
CA ILE A 15 43.72 20.84 -14.87
C ILE A 15 42.33 21.13 -14.25
N ALA A 16 41.82 22.35 -14.44
CA ALA A 16 40.43 22.68 -14.16
C ALA A 16 39.52 22.18 -15.30
N CYS A 17 38.56 21.31 -14.98
CA CYS A 17 37.50 20.90 -15.90
C CYS A 17 36.13 21.09 -15.24
N VAL A 18 35.59 22.30 -15.32
CA VAL A 18 34.14 22.47 -15.40
C VAL A 18 33.69 21.92 -16.75
N VAL A 19 33.05 20.74 -16.72
CA VAL A 19 32.23 20.27 -17.83
C VAL A 19 30.88 19.90 -17.23
N GLU A 20 29.88 20.75 -17.47
CA GLU A 20 28.49 20.35 -17.30
C GLU A 20 28.23 19.18 -18.25
N VAL A 21 27.95 17.99 -17.71
CA VAL A 21 27.45 16.87 -18.51
C VAL A 21 25.93 16.86 -18.40
N SER A 22 25.29 16.99 -19.55
CA SER A 22 23.86 17.25 -19.73
C SER A 22 22.91 16.27 -19.03
N LEU A 23 21.68 16.74 -18.83
CA LEU A 23 20.48 15.93 -18.64
C LEU A 23 20.45 14.69 -19.56
N ALA A 24 20.52 13.47 -19.00
CA ALA A 24 19.63 12.35 -19.34
C ALA A 24 19.95 11.04 -18.59
N ASN A 25 19.07 10.67 -17.66
CA ASN A 25 18.40 9.36 -17.57
C ASN A 25 19.13 8.08 -18.03
N LYS A 26 19.38 7.15 -17.09
CA LYS A 26 18.94 5.73 -17.14
C LYS A 26 19.31 4.99 -15.84
N GLY A 27 18.48 4.05 -15.40
CA GLY A 27 18.81 3.16 -14.27
C GLY A 27 17.74 2.95 -13.20
N TRP A 28 16.47 3.31 -13.44
CA TRP A 28 15.38 2.70 -12.67
C TRP A 28 14.92 1.45 -13.41
N ASP A 29 15.27 0.27 -12.89
CA ASP A 29 14.90 -1.00 -13.51
C ASP A 29 13.38 -1.18 -13.50
N SER A 30 12.79 -0.89 -14.66
CA SER A 30 11.41 -1.16 -14.97
C SER A 30 11.24 -2.66 -15.16
N HIS A 31 11.17 -3.42 -14.05
CA HIS A 31 10.51 -4.72 -14.07
C HIS A 31 9.09 -4.50 -14.60
N THR A 32 8.89 -4.85 -15.87
CA THR A 32 7.65 -4.64 -16.62
C THR A 32 6.54 -5.54 -16.09
N TYR A 33 5.94 -5.14 -14.97
CA TYR A 33 4.56 -5.51 -14.71
C TYR A 33 3.72 -4.93 -15.86
N PRO A 34 3.00 -5.76 -16.64
CA PRO A 34 2.22 -5.27 -17.77
C PRO A 34 1.10 -4.39 -17.25
N TYR A 35 1.30 -3.07 -17.32
CA TYR A 35 0.36 -2.07 -16.86
C TYR A 35 -0.79 -2.00 -17.85
N ASN A 36 -1.69 -2.97 -17.76
CA ASN A 36 -2.88 -3.06 -18.59
C ASN A 36 -3.77 -1.84 -18.28
N HIS A 37 -3.70 -0.82 -19.14
CA HIS A 37 -4.41 0.46 -19.03
C HIS A 37 -5.92 0.27 -19.33
N SER A 38 -6.59 -0.60 -18.57
CA SER A 38 -8.03 -0.72 -18.58
C SER A 38 -8.65 0.59 -18.09
N SER A 39 -9.35 1.27 -19.00
CA SER A 39 -10.13 2.47 -18.75
C SER A 39 -11.36 2.22 -17.86
N ALA A 40 -11.74 0.94 -17.65
CA ALA A 40 -12.88 0.53 -16.85
C ALA A 40 -12.54 0.30 -15.36
N PRO A 41 -13.47 0.59 -14.42
CA PRO A 41 -13.38 0.15 -13.02
C PRO A 41 -13.10 -1.36 -12.89
N LYS A 42 -12.10 -1.73 -12.08
CA LYS A 42 -11.80 -3.15 -11.80
C LYS A 42 -12.47 -3.61 -10.50
N ARG A 43 -12.94 -4.87 -10.48
CA ARG A 43 -13.31 -5.60 -9.26
C ARG A 43 -12.08 -6.38 -8.79
N VAL A 44 -11.72 -6.25 -7.52
CA VAL A 44 -10.47 -6.77 -6.95
C VAL A 44 -10.77 -7.53 -5.66
N THR A 45 -10.54 -8.84 -5.66
CA THR A 45 -10.64 -9.66 -4.44
C THR A 45 -9.51 -9.32 -3.48
N VAL A 46 -9.86 -8.90 -2.26
CA VAL A 46 -8.91 -8.56 -1.21
C VAL A 46 -8.14 -9.81 -0.78
N GLY A 47 -6.81 -9.75 -0.76
CA GLY A 47 -5.93 -10.89 -0.50
C GLY A 47 -5.78 -11.90 -1.65
N GLY A 48 -6.37 -11.64 -2.82
CA GLY A 48 -6.30 -12.55 -3.96
C GLY A 48 -6.94 -13.91 -3.63
N SER A 49 -6.21 -15.01 -3.86
CA SER A 49 -6.63 -16.37 -3.53
C SER A 49 -6.71 -16.68 -2.03
N GLN A 50 -6.00 -15.91 -1.20
CA GLN A 50 -6.05 -16.07 0.27
C GLN A 50 -7.21 -15.31 0.93
N HIS A 51 -7.94 -14.50 0.16
CA HIS A 51 -9.14 -13.80 0.63
C HIS A 51 -8.90 -12.93 1.89
N TRP A 52 -9.92 -12.68 2.73
CA TRP A 52 -9.83 -11.87 3.94
C TRP A 52 -9.73 -12.75 5.21
N GLN A 53 -8.52 -13.13 5.59
CA GLN A 53 -8.22 -14.05 6.69
C GLN A 53 -6.99 -13.63 7.51
N PHE A 54 -6.76 -14.33 8.63
CA PHE A 54 -5.65 -14.08 9.55
C PHE A 54 -4.29 -14.40 8.91
N GLY A 55 -3.26 -13.60 9.19
CA GLY A 55 -1.86 -13.89 8.82
C GLY A 55 -1.46 -13.53 7.38
N VAL A 56 -2.38 -13.09 6.53
CA VAL A 56 -2.06 -12.62 5.17
C VAL A 56 -1.39 -11.25 5.23
N ASN A 57 -0.26 -11.08 4.54
CA ASN A 57 0.41 -9.79 4.42
C ASN A 57 -0.32 -8.87 3.42
N TYR A 58 -1.38 -8.19 3.89
CA TYR A 58 -2.15 -7.27 3.05
C TYR A 58 -1.37 -6.03 2.62
N THR A 59 -0.26 -5.67 3.28
CA THR A 59 0.62 -4.59 2.82
C THR A 59 1.30 -5.01 1.51
N ASP A 60 1.99 -6.15 1.50
CA ASP A 60 2.60 -6.73 0.30
C ASP A 60 1.59 -6.96 -0.83
N TRP A 61 0.44 -7.58 -0.53
CA TRP A 61 -0.64 -7.77 -1.50
C TRP A 61 -1.14 -6.45 -2.09
N SER A 62 -1.38 -5.43 -1.25
CA SER A 62 -1.90 -4.14 -1.72
C SER A 62 -0.89 -3.38 -2.59
N LEU A 63 0.41 -3.46 -2.28
CA LEU A 63 1.48 -2.90 -3.11
C LEU A 63 1.59 -3.62 -4.46
N LYS A 64 1.55 -4.95 -4.49
CA LYS A 64 1.57 -5.75 -5.74
C LYS A 64 0.30 -5.61 -6.59
N THR A 65 -0.83 -5.26 -5.98
CA THR A 65 -2.12 -5.04 -6.65
C THR A 65 -2.32 -3.59 -7.11
N ALA A 66 -1.43 -2.69 -6.69
CA ALA A 66 -1.45 -1.29 -7.09
C ALA A 66 -1.20 -1.12 -8.60
N PRO A 67 -1.71 -0.05 -9.22
CA PRO A 67 -2.50 1.03 -8.62
C PRO A 67 -3.95 0.64 -8.38
N PHE A 68 -4.57 1.32 -7.41
CA PHE A 68 -6.02 1.36 -7.25
C PHE A 68 -6.53 2.70 -7.77
N TYR A 69 -7.70 2.70 -8.40
CA TYR A 69 -8.33 3.89 -8.94
C TYR A 69 -9.66 4.19 -8.25
N PHE A 70 -10.12 5.43 -8.36
CA PHE A 70 -11.48 5.74 -7.98
C PHE A 70 -12.47 4.90 -8.82
N ASN A 71 -13.56 4.51 -8.16
CA ASN A 71 -14.60 3.59 -8.62
C ASN A 71 -14.19 2.12 -8.78
N ASP A 72 -12.93 1.74 -8.56
CA ASP A 72 -12.60 0.31 -8.38
C ASP A 72 -13.34 -0.26 -7.17
N THR A 73 -13.74 -1.53 -7.26
CA THR A 73 -14.45 -2.26 -6.20
C THR A 73 -13.51 -3.24 -5.52
N LEU A 74 -13.37 -3.13 -4.20
CA LEU A 74 -12.72 -4.15 -3.38
C LEU A 74 -13.77 -5.18 -2.95
N VAL A 75 -13.51 -6.47 -3.21
CA VAL A 75 -14.39 -7.58 -2.82
C VAL A 75 -13.75 -8.31 -1.64
N PHE A 76 -14.38 -8.22 -0.48
CA PHE A 76 -13.96 -8.89 0.75
C PHE A 76 -14.70 -10.22 0.85
N LYS A 77 -13.96 -11.33 0.72
CA LYS A 77 -14.47 -12.69 0.93
C LYS A 77 -13.94 -13.25 2.23
N TYR A 78 -14.83 -13.77 3.06
CA TYR A 78 -14.50 -14.45 4.32
C TYR A 78 -15.69 -15.28 4.76
N ASP A 79 -15.43 -16.44 5.35
CA ASP A 79 -16.49 -17.36 5.74
C ASP A 79 -17.30 -16.80 6.93
N PRO A 80 -18.63 -17.02 6.95
CA PRO A 80 -19.46 -16.72 8.12
C PRO A 80 -18.96 -17.49 9.37
N PRO A 81 -19.22 -16.98 10.59
CA PRO A 81 -18.79 -17.65 11.81
C PRO A 81 -19.41 -19.03 11.94
N SER A 82 -18.61 -19.99 12.41
CA SER A 82 -19.04 -21.37 12.66
C SER A 82 -18.30 -21.92 13.89
N ASN A 83 -18.52 -23.19 14.24
CA ASN A 83 -17.78 -23.85 15.32
C ASN A 83 -16.26 -23.95 15.03
N THR A 84 -15.85 -23.87 13.76
CA THR A 84 -14.44 -23.96 13.32
C THR A 84 -13.93 -22.68 12.65
N THR A 85 -14.84 -21.76 12.27
CA THR A 85 -14.51 -20.51 11.57
C THR A 85 -14.58 -19.33 12.54
N PHE A 86 -13.45 -18.66 12.77
CA PHE A 86 -13.43 -17.41 13.53
C PHE A 86 -14.17 -16.29 12.77
N PRO A 87 -14.93 -15.43 13.46
CA PRO A 87 -15.57 -14.29 12.83
C PRO A 87 -14.53 -13.34 12.21
N HIS A 88 -14.85 -12.80 11.05
CA HIS A 88 -14.13 -11.71 10.41
C HIS A 88 -15.10 -10.57 10.08
N SER A 89 -14.63 -9.33 10.09
CA SER A 89 -15.43 -8.17 9.67
C SER A 89 -14.56 -7.20 8.89
N VAL A 90 -15.19 -6.19 8.31
CA VAL A 90 -14.47 -5.10 7.63
C VAL A 90 -14.90 -3.78 8.23
N SER A 91 -13.93 -3.03 8.75
CA SER A 91 -14.12 -1.70 9.32
C SER A 91 -13.15 -0.70 8.69
N LEU A 92 -13.58 0.57 8.65
CA LEU A 92 -12.76 1.71 8.24
C LEU A 92 -12.30 2.53 9.44
N LEU A 93 -11.00 2.80 9.51
CA LEU A 93 -10.41 3.70 10.50
C LEU A 93 -10.29 5.14 9.98
N PRO A 94 -10.44 6.15 10.85
CA PRO A 94 -10.58 7.56 10.41
C PRO A 94 -9.26 8.23 10.01
N ASN A 95 -8.11 7.68 10.43
CA ASN A 95 -6.78 8.26 10.22
C ASN A 95 -5.66 7.22 10.41
N LEU A 96 -4.44 7.58 9.99
CA LEU A 96 -3.24 6.75 10.09
C LEU A 96 -2.88 6.35 11.52
N ARG A 97 -3.02 7.25 12.52
CA ARG A 97 -2.70 6.94 13.92
C ARG A 97 -3.59 5.82 14.45
N SER A 98 -4.89 5.86 14.18
CA SER A 98 -5.79 4.76 14.56
C SER A 98 -5.43 3.46 13.83
N PHE A 99 -5.07 3.53 12.54
CA PHE A 99 -4.67 2.35 11.73
C PHE A 99 -3.39 1.66 12.21
N LEU A 100 -2.35 2.44 12.53
CA LEU A 100 -1.10 1.88 13.04
C LEU A 100 -1.33 1.16 14.37
N ASN A 101 -2.10 1.77 15.28
CA ASN A 101 -2.38 1.25 16.62
C ASN A 101 -3.55 0.24 16.70
N CYS A 102 -4.29 0.02 15.62
CA CYS A 102 -5.57 -0.73 15.63
C CYS A 102 -6.60 -0.18 16.64
N ASP A 103 -6.64 1.15 16.82
CA ASP A 103 -7.60 1.82 17.70
C ASP A 103 -9.00 1.87 17.07
N LEU A 104 -9.87 0.97 17.52
CA LEU A 104 -11.23 0.80 16.98
C LEU A 104 -12.26 1.80 17.53
N LYS A 105 -11.92 2.68 18.47
CA LYS A 105 -12.90 3.59 19.15
C LYS A 105 -13.73 4.46 18.20
N LYS A 106 -13.20 4.73 17.01
CA LYS A 106 -13.87 5.50 15.94
C LYS A 106 -13.91 4.73 14.62
N ALA A 107 -13.85 3.40 14.67
CA ALA A 107 -14.01 2.54 13.52
C ALA A 107 -15.45 2.60 13.00
N LYS A 108 -15.62 2.73 11.69
CA LYS A 108 -16.91 2.49 11.03
C LYS A 108 -16.94 1.05 10.54
N LEU A 109 -17.79 0.21 11.13
CA LEU A 109 -18.15 -1.08 10.55
C LEU A 109 -18.77 -0.86 9.17
N ILE A 110 -18.27 -1.56 8.15
CA ILE A 110 -18.81 -1.52 6.79
C ILE A 110 -19.29 -2.89 6.31
N ALA A 111 -18.75 -3.97 6.85
CA ALA A 111 -19.25 -5.33 6.64
C ALA A 111 -19.20 -6.12 7.96
N ASN A 112 -20.31 -6.73 8.34
CA ASN A 112 -20.45 -7.58 9.52
C ASN A 112 -19.92 -9.01 9.24
N GLN A 113 -20.09 -9.90 10.22
CA GLN A 113 -19.52 -11.24 10.21
C GLN A 113 -20.05 -12.18 9.12
N THR A 114 -21.26 -11.98 8.58
CA THR A 114 -21.85 -12.87 7.56
C THR A 114 -21.72 -12.32 6.14
N GLN A 115 -21.50 -11.01 5.97
CA GLN A 115 -21.47 -10.34 4.67
C GLN A 115 -20.28 -10.72 3.77
N GLY A 116 -19.25 -11.40 4.29
CA GLY A 116 -18.13 -11.91 3.50
C GLY A 116 -18.42 -13.21 2.74
N GLY A 117 -19.54 -13.88 3.03
CA GLY A 117 -19.88 -15.18 2.44
C GLY A 117 -20.29 -15.11 0.97
N GLY A 118 -20.18 -16.25 0.27
CA GLY A 118 -20.62 -16.42 -1.12
C GLY A 118 -19.91 -15.49 -2.10
N ASN A 119 -20.64 -14.49 -2.60
CA ASN A 119 -20.08 -13.49 -3.52
C ASN A 119 -19.14 -12.49 -2.82
N GLY A 120 -19.23 -12.36 -1.49
CA GLY A 120 -18.43 -11.43 -0.69
C GLY A 120 -19.02 -10.03 -0.60
N PHE A 121 -18.48 -9.24 0.32
CA PHE A 121 -18.86 -7.85 0.52
C PHE A 121 -18.12 -6.92 -0.44
N GLU A 122 -18.84 -6.08 -1.18
CA GLU A 122 -18.26 -5.13 -2.12
C GLU A 122 -18.12 -3.71 -1.55
N PHE A 123 -16.93 -3.12 -1.72
CA PHE A 123 -16.63 -1.75 -1.34
C PHE A 123 -16.07 -0.93 -2.51
N VAL A 124 -16.86 0.03 -3.00
CA VAL A 124 -16.44 0.94 -4.07
C VAL A 124 -15.54 2.07 -3.53
N LEU A 125 -14.36 2.24 -4.13
CA LEU A 125 -13.38 3.28 -3.81
C LEU A 125 -13.83 4.64 -4.35
N LYS A 126 -14.82 5.26 -3.70
CA LYS A 126 -15.41 6.56 -4.12
C LYS A 126 -14.40 7.72 -4.04
N LYS A 127 -14.47 8.65 -5.00
CA LYS A 127 -13.76 9.94 -4.91
C LYS A 127 -14.36 10.76 -3.76
N LYS A 128 -13.51 11.20 -2.83
CA LYS A 128 -13.87 12.06 -1.68
C LYS A 128 -13.28 13.45 -1.86
N ASN A 129 -13.94 14.47 -1.30
CA ASN A 129 -13.47 15.87 -1.31
C ASN A 129 -12.11 16.07 -0.61
N LYS A 130 -11.65 15.09 0.18
CA LYS A 130 -10.31 15.03 0.77
C LYS A 130 -9.62 13.76 0.26
N LYS A 131 -8.42 13.88 -0.33
CA LYS A 131 -7.56 12.78 -0.80
C LYS A 131 -6.97 11.96 0.37
N LYS A 132 -7.83 11.41 1.22
CA LYS A 132 -7.44 10.56 2.36
C LYS A 132 -7.43 9.09 1.94
N PRO A 133 -6.40 8.31 2.33
CA PRO A 133 -6.45 6.86 2.18
C PRO A 133 -7.65 6.26 2.92
N TYR A 134 -8.10 5.11 2.44
CA TYR A 134 -8.97 4.20 3.18
C TYR A 134 -8.09 3.30 4.03
N TYR A 135 -8.41 3.17 5.31
CA TYR A 135 -7.70 2.33 6.27
C TYR A 135 -8.61 1.17 6.66
N PHE A 136 -8.48 0.04 5.98
CA PHE A 136 -9.31 -1.16 6.21
C PHE A 136 -8.69 -2.02 7.30
N VAL A 137 -9.52 -2.51 8.22
CA VAL A 137 -9.11 -3.41 9.32
C VAL A 137 -10.19 -4.45 9.61
N CYS A 138 -9.78 -5.59 10.17
CA CYS A 138 -10.70 -6.51 10.82
C CYS A 138 -10.97 -6.02 12.25
N GLY A 139 -12.24 -5.75 12.58
CA GLY A 139 -12.63 -5.23 13.90
C GLY A 139 -12.72 -6.31 14.98
N GLU A 140 -12.76 -7.58 14.58
CA GLU A 140 -13.06 -8.71 15.46
C GLU A 140 -12.03 -8.91 16.57
N ARG A 141 -12.49 -9.55 17.65
CA ARG A 141 -11.72 -9.82 18.87
C ARG A 141 -11.06 -8.54 19.43
N ASN A 142 -11.80 -7.44 19.48
CA ASN A 142 -11.36 -6.13 19.95
C ASN A 142 -10.04 -5.66 19.27
N GLY A 143 -9.93 -5.88 17.96
CA GLY A 143 -8.76 -5.49 17.17
C GLY A 143 -7.58 -6.47 17.23
N PHE A 144 -7.69 -7.62 17.90
CA PHE A 144 -6.65 -8.66 17.86
C PHE A 144 -6.37 -9.14 16.42
N HIS A 145 -7.40 -9.25 15.58
CA HIS A 145 -7.25 -9.62 14.17
C HIS A 145 -6.48 -8.53 13.37
N CYS A 146 -6.69 -7.25 13.68
CA CYS A 146 -5.94 -6.13 13.11
C CYS A 146 -4.47 -6.10 13.59
N LYS A 147 -4.23 -6.32 14.89
CA LYS A 147 -2.93 -6.12 15.54
C LYS A 147 -1.99 -7.32 15.40
N VAL A 148 -2.50 -8.52 15.70
CA VAL A 148 -1.71 -9.77 15.71
C VAL A 148 -1.96 -10.55 14.42
N GLY A 149 -3.22 -10.64 13.97
CA GLY A 149 -3.57 -11.28 12.71
C GLY A 149 -3.20 -10.49 11.45
N ILE A 150 -2.58 -9.31 11.61
CA ILE A 150 -2.19 -8.36 10.54
C ILE A 150 -3.27 -8.09 9.48
N MET A 151 -4.54 -8.28 9.83
CA MET A 151 -5.70 -8.09 8.95
C MET A 151 -6.02 -6.60 8.77
N LYS A 152 -5.12 -5.89 8.10
CA LYS A 152 -5.21 -4.46 7.84
C LYS A 152 -4.42 -4.02 6.60
N PHE A 153 -4.95 -3.06 5.86
CA PHE A 153 -4.22 -2.38 4.78
C PHE A 153 -4.75 -0.98 4.52
N ALA A 154 -3.95 -0.18 3.81
CA ALA A 154 -4.32 1.15 3.36
C ALA A 154 -4.40 1.21 1.84
N VAL A 155 -5.38 1.93 1.30
CA VAL A 155 -5.49 2.22 -0.15
C VAL A 155 -5.69 3.71 -0.35
N ALA A 156 -4.85 4.31 -1.19
CA ALA A 156 -4.99 5.69 -1.66
C ALA A 156 -5.34 5.66 -3.17
N PRO A 157 -6.62 5.70 -3.56
CA PRO A 157 -7.00 5.56 -4.96
C PRO A 157 -6.60 6.79 -5.79
N LEU A 158 -6.18 6.55 -7.02
CA LEU A 158 -5.79 7.59 -7.98
C LEU A 158 -6.95 7.95 -8.92
N LEU A 159 -6.82 9.07 -9.63
CA LEU A 159 -7.61 9.30 -10.84
C LEU A 159 -7.12 8.35 -11.93
N ARG A 160 -8.04 7.73 -12.67
CA ARG A 160 -7.68 6.86 -13.79
C ARG A 160 -7.14 7.72 -14.95
N PRO A 161 -6.05 7.30 -15.63
CA PRO A 161 -5.67 7.86 -16.92
C PRO A 161 -6.86 7.80 -17.89
N ARG A 162 -7.01 8.82 -18.74
CA ARG A 162 -7.92 8.71 -19.89
C ARG A 162 -7.29 7.74 -20.90
N PRO A 163 -8.08 6.90 -21.59
CA PRO A 163 -7.60 6.31 -22.84
C PRO A 163 -7.27 7.46 -23.81
N PHE A 164 -6.20 7.27 -24.59
CA PHE A 164 -5.83 8.15 -25.70
C PHE A 164 -6.63 7.78 -26.95
#